data_AF-R9JZS9-F1
#
_entry.id   AF-R9JZS9-F1
#
_cell.length_a   1.000
_cell.length_b   1.000
_cell.length_c   1.000
_cell.angle_alpha   90.00
_cell.angle_beta   90.00
_cell.angle_gamma   90.00
#
_symmetry.space_group_name_H-M   'P 1'
#
loop_
_entity.id
_entity.type
_entity.pdbx_description
1 polymer ?
#
loop_
_entity_poly.entity_id
_entity_poly.type
_entity_poly.pdbx_seq_one_letter_code
_entity_poly.pdbx_strand_id
1 'polypeptide(L)'
;MLMNELLEKESHSVEYSCSVGAVNIPKERNLYTVLRRKYSNLAKEAVSQFSALYNSYTNCDDILRKSSSDFQKSICPVIDEIKKELISIERYDWDYDTIYQYANEHGYLNPFYEASDSVCDKIISVNEDLEAQKQYRQERKDNRARWEGGSFGGTVVDNYAHQAELGMMNIAEGIGHSIWNAGANSVSKMVANSELKQIFADTKTRTVIEKGVFEAAFALHHVLIKLISDARQETLWSIPSENDIATAQRLLNNIKSGAVPKEKVNQIYQEILALNPYNLELFENMLSVFGDESGELGTLADYYGVALQDSKDRQALRYVKDIQGETEEDSVKAKEKLIEYCGTLSLPVTDELDCMKYINQRLEDFDLQYRTVDGVVCSTRDSADFAREELQEIQSFFREIVPPTSESLLDYEADLLEKKAEFEEQFQSELKQKYLDKLDGYLSDFDKKFCTTGLLRKVDRKQAGKDRLLKAMKKADTSSLEKIEEVRKSMEELLPKLGLVQEDTAEAVQYLEKQKDKILNPKSGMDMIKGLGKLFKK
;
A
#
# COMPACT_ATOMS: atom_id res chain seq x y z
N MET A 1 32.25 25.28 4.26
CA MET A 1 32.61 26.46 5.07
C MET A 1 33.13 25.95 6.40
N LEU A 2 34.37 26.30 6.72
CA LEU A 2 35.00 25.98 8.01
C LEU A 2 34.59 27.01 9.07
N MET A 3 34.84 26.71 10.35
CA MET A 3 34.38 27.50 11.49
C MET A 3 34.90 28.94 11.46
N ASN A 4 36.17 29.17 11.10
CA ASN A 4 36.69 30.53 10.96
C ASN A 4 35.95 31.33 9.89
N GLU A 5 35.69 30.72 8.73
CA GLU A 5 34.94 31.37 7.66
C GLU A 5 33.48 31.62 8.08
N LEU A 6 32.88 30.70 8.84
CA LEU A 6 31.52 30.84 9.37
C LEU A 6 31.46 32.03 10.33
N LEU A 7 32.42 32.14 11.26
CA LEU A 7 32.49 33.23 12.22
C LEU A 7 32.82 34.58 11.56
N GLU A 8 33.53 34.59 10.45
CA GLU A 8 33.77 35.82 9.67
C GLU A 8 32.52 36.27 8.91
N LYS A 9 31.81 35.33 8.27
CA LYS A 9 30.71 35.65 7.35
C LYS A 9 29.36 35.82 8.02
N GLU A 10 29.05 35.03 9.04
CA GLU A 10 27.69 34.89 9.59
C GLU A 10 27.53 35.59 10.96
N SER A 11 28.57 36.30 11.40
CA SER A 11 28.63 36.99 12.69
C SER A 11 27.93 38.36 12.63
N HIS A 12 26.67 38.37 12.20
CA HIS A 12 25.81 39.54 12.09
C HIS A 12 24.35 39.16 12.34
N SER A 13 23.51 40.15 12.64
CA SER A 13 22.06 39.94 12.69
C SER A 13 21.48 39.76 11.30
N VAL A 14 20.36 39.04 11.20
CA VAL A 14 19.56 38.92 9.98
C VAL A 14 18.09 39.21 10.30
N GLU A 15 17.34 39.66 9.31
CA GLU A 15 15.92 39.97 9.45
C GLU A 15 15.11 39.22 8.39
N TYR A 16 13.99 38.65 8.83
CA TYR A 16 13.02 38.00 7.96
C TYR A 16 11.64 38.63 8.17
N SER A 17 10.92 38.92 7.10
CA SER A 17 9.51 39.30 7.19
C SER A 17 8.64 38.06 7.31
N CYS A 18 7.57 38.15 8.12
CA CYS A 18 6.50 37.16 8.12
C CYS A 18 5.18 37.81 8.58
N SER A 19 4.11 37.01 8.64
CA SER A 19 2.75 37.44 8.97
C SER A 19 2.58 38.11 10.34
N VAL A 20 3.52 37.91 11.27
CA VAL A 20 3.52 38.55 12.60
C VAL A 20 4.44 39.76 12.70
N GLY A 21 5.02 40.21 11.58
CA GLY A 21 5.96 41.34 11.50
C GLY A 21 7.41 40.88 11.25
N ALA A 22 8.34 41.84 11.29
CA ALA A 22 9.76 41.56 11.07
C ALA A 22 10.38 40.78 12.25
N VAL A 23 10.92 39.61 11.96
CA VAL A 23 11.63 38.74 12.90
C VAL A 23 13.11 39.10 12.85
N ASN A 24 13.56 39.79 13.88
CA ASN A 24 14.96 40.16 14.06
C ASN A 24 15.74 39.04 14.74
N ILE A 25 16.74 38.52 14.05
CA ILE A 25 17.56 37.38 14.50
C ILE A 25 18.93 37.93 14.92
N PRO A 26 19.25 37.91 16.22
CA PRO A 26 20.54 38.37 16.72
C PRO A 26 21.70 37.55 16.15
N LYS A 27 22.90 38.14 16.13
CA LYS A 27 24.13 37.53 15.65
C LYS A 27 24.37 36.11 16.20
N GLU A 28 24.26 35.95 17.51
CA GLU A 28 24.54 34.69 18.20
C GLU A 28 23.51 33.60 17.81
N ARG A 29 22.28 34.02 17.45
CA ARG A 29 21.24 33.14 16.94
C ARG A 29 21.46 32.80 15.46
N ASN A 30 21.91 33.77 14.65
CA ASN A 30 22.27 33.51 13.25
C ASN A 30 23.38 32.45 13.16
N LEU A 31 24.47 32.66 13.90
CA LEU A 31 25.59 31.71 13.99
C LEU A 31 25.13 30.30 14.38
N TYR A 32 24.27 30.18 15.40
CA TYR A 32 23.73 28.89 15.81
C TYR A 32 22.84 28.26 14.73
N THR A 33 21.97 29.03 14.08
CA THR A 33 21.09 28.51 13.01
C THR A 33 21.89 28.03 11.81
N VAL A 34 22.91 28.76 11.36
CA VAL A 34 23.77 28.31 10.24
C VAL A 34 24.50 27.02 10.60
N LEU A 35 25.05 26.92 11.81
CA LEU A 35 25.71 25.70 12.30
C LEU A 35 24.72 24.51 12.36
N ARG A 36 23.52 24.75 12.91
CA ARG A 36 22.45 23.75 12.99
C ARG A 36 22.08 23.21 11.60
N ARG A 37 21.96 24.08 10.59
CA ARG A 37 21.69 23.66 9.20
C ARG A 37 22.81 22.81 8.61
N LYS A 38 24.08 23.22 8.82
CA LYS A 38 25.26 22.44 8.38
C LYS A 38 25.20 21.01 8.94
N TYR A 39 24.98 20.88 10.25
CA TYR A 39 24.93 19.56 10.90
C TYR A 39 23.65 18.78 10.60
N SER A 40 22.53 19.46 10.31
CA SER A 40 21.33 18.78 9.80
C SER A 40 21.59 18.10 8.45
N ASN A 41 22.34 18.75 7.55
CA ASN A 41 22.70 18.15 6.27
C ASN A 41 23.68 16.97 6.45
N LEU A 42 24.70 17.11 7.30
CA LEU A 42 25.60 16.01 7.65
C LEU A 42 24.85 14.82 8.27
N ALA A 43 23.84 15.09 9.11
CA ALA A 43 23.00 14.03 9.67
C ALA A 43 22.16 13.33 8.59
N LYS A 44 21.64 14.05 7.59
CA LYS A 44 20.94 13.44 6.43
C LYS A 44 21.88 12.58 5.59
N GLU A 45 23.14 13.01 5.42
CA GLU A 45 24.17 12.23 4.74
C GLU A 45 24.51 10.95 5.53
N ALA A 46 24.65 11.05 6.86
CA ALA A 46 24.84 9.88 7.73
C ALA A 46 23.68 8.89 7.62
N VAL A 47 22.43 9.37 7.64
CA VAL A 47 21.26 8.51 7.37
C VAL A 47 21.38 7.86 6.00
N SER A 48 21.71 8.61 4.95
CA SER A 48 21.83 8.06 3.58
C SER A 48 22.90 6.95 3.50
N GLN A 49 24.03 7.12 4.20
CA GLN A 49 25.08 6.10 4.28
C GLN A 49 24.61 4.87 5.07
N PHE A 50 23.97 5.06 6.21
CA PHE A 50 23.38 3.98 6.99
C PHE A 50 22.33 3.21 6.17
N SER A 51 21.43 3.93 5.50
CA SER A 51 20.41 3.39 4.59
C SER A 51 21.02 2.54 3.49
N ALA A 52 22.15 2.95 2.92
CA ALA A 52 22.86 2.18 1.90
C ALA A 52 23.44 0.87 2.45
N LEU A 53 24.00 0.89 3.66
CA LEU A 53 24.49 -0.31 4.36
C LEU A 53 23.33 -1.25 4.73
N TYR A 54 22.24 -0.69 5.27
CA TYR A 54 21.02 -1.41 5.65
C TYR A 54 20.37 -2.13 4.45
N ASN A 55 20.51 -1.61 3.23
CA ASN A 55 20.01 -2.31 2.03
C ASN A 55 20.66 -3.68 1.81
N SER A 56 21.81 -3.96 2.41
CA SER A 56 22.44 -5.30 2.38
C SER A 56 21.84 -6.29 3.38
N TYR A 57 20.94 -5.83 4.25
CA TYR A 57 20.32 -6.68 5.26
C TYR A 57 19.25 -7.54 4.60
N THR A 58 19.15 -8.77 5.05
CA THR A 58 18.25 -9.79 4.52
C THR A 58 17.23 -10.26 5.53
N ASN A 59 17.45 -10.00 6.82
CA ASN A 59 16.62 -10.47 7.92
C ASN A 59 16.91 -9.70 9.24
N CYS A 60 16.18 -10.02 10.31
CA CYS A 60 16.38 -9.44 11.64
C CYS A 60 17.74 -9.76 12.28
N ASP A 61 18.41 -10.84 11.89
CA ASP A 61 19.73 -11.19 12.40
C ASP A 61 20.80 -10.19 11.90
N ASP A 62 20.66 -9.70 10.66
CA ASP A 62 21.49 -8.61 10.17
C ASP A 62 21.29 -7.32 10.99
N ILE A 63 20.05 -6.98 11.38
CA ILE A 63 19.78 -5.84 12.27
C ILE A 63 20.48 -6.04 13.62
N LEU A 64 20.34 -7.23 14.20
CA LEU A 64 20.90 -7.59 15.49
C LEU A 64 22.44 -7.66 15.48
N ARG A 65 23.11 -7.82 14.34
CA ARG A 65 24.57 -8.00 14.27
C ARG A 65 25.31 -6.81 13.67
N LYS A 66 24.71 -6.09 12.72
CA LYS A 66 25.42 -5.11 11.88
C LYS A 66 25.10 -3.66 12.23
N SER A 67 23.91 -3.39 12.80
CA SER A 67 23.37 -2.03 13.00
C SER A 67 24.32 -1.07 13.72
N SER A 68 24.98 -1.47 14.80
CA SER A 68 25.90 -0.56 15.51
C SER A 68 27.17 -0.26 14.71
N SER A 69 27.71 -1.27 14.01
CA SER A 69 28.90 -1.08 13.16
C SER A 69 28.60 -0.18 11.97
N ASP A 70 27.43 -0.34 11.37
CA ASP A 70 27.02 0.45 10.22
C ASP A 70 26.61 1.87 10.63
N PHE A 71 26.08 2.05 11.85
CA PHE A 71 25.93 3.37 12.45
C PHE A 71 27.26 4.10 12.64
N GLN A 72 28.25 3.46 13.27
CA GLN A 72 29.56 4.06 13.49
C GLN A 72 30.23 4.48 12.17
N LYS A 73 30.19 3.62 11.15
CA LYS A 73 30.65 3.96 9.79
C LYS A 73 29.90 5.16 9.21
N SER A 74 28.59 5.21 9.40
CA SER A 74 27.73 6.27 8.83
C SER A 74 27.97 7.64 9.46
N ILE A 75 28.35 7.72 10.73
CA ILE A 75 28.62 8.99 11.41
C ILE A 75 30.08 9.44 11.35
N CYS A 76 30.97 8.58 10.83
CA CYS A 76 32.39 8.90 10.70
C CYS A 76 32.65 10.25 10.02
N PRO A 77 32.00 10.58 8.88
CA PRO A 77 32.21 11.87 8.22
C PRO A 77 31.80 13.07 9.08
N VAL A 78 30.82 12.90 9.97
CA VAL A 78 30.34 13.97 10.88
C VAL A 78 31.39 14.26 11.95
N ILE A 79 32.03 13.23 12.49
CA ILE A 79 33.11 13.35 13.48
C ILE A 79 34.37 13.91 12.83
N ASP A 80 34.71 13.45 11.63
CA ASP A 80 35.82 14.01 10.85
C ASP A 80 35.59 15.49 10.54
N GLU A 81 34.35 15.90 10.31
CA GLU A 81 34.01 17.32 10.16
C GLU A 81 34.29 18.09 11.46
N ILE A 82 33.88 17.59 12.64
CA ILE A 82 34.23 18.21 13.94
C ILE A 82 35.75 18.38 14.06
N LYS A 83 36.51 17.33 13.75
CA LYS A 83 37.97 17.38 13.78
C LYS A 83 38.53 18.47 12.88
N LYS A 84 38.04 18.60 11.64
CA LYS A 84 38.45 19.68 10.72
C LYS A 84 38.11 21.07 11.29
N GLU A 85 36.94 21.22 11.91
CA GLU A 85 36.51 22.47 12.53
C GLU A 85 37.44 22.87 13.69
N LEU A 86 37.82 21.92 14.55
CA LEU A 86 38.77 22.14 15.64
C LEU A 86 40.16 22.50 15.11
N ILE A 87 40.65 21.79 14.09
CA ILE A 87 41.93 22.11 13.44
C ILE A 87 41.91 23.54 12.86
N SER A 88 40.78 23.97 12.29
CA SER A 88 40.65 25.31 11.71
C SER A 88 40.82 26.42 12.76
N ILE A 89 40.51 26.15 14.02
CA ILE A 89 40.70 27.09 15.14
C ILE A 89 41.98 26.80 15.94
N GLU A 90 42.95 26.13 15.32
CA GLU A 90 44.26 25.77 15.90
C GLU A 90 44.17 24.83 17.13
N ARG A 91 43.11 24.01 17.22
CA ARG A 91 42.99 22.94 18.22
C ARG A 91 43.34 21.59 17.61
N TYR A 92 44.49 21.05 18.02
CA TYR A 92 45.09 19.83 17.47
C TYR A 92 45.07 18.64 18.44
N ASP A 93 44.59 18.83 19.66
CA ASP A 93 44.56 17.84 20.74
C ASP A 93 43.38 16.85 20.66
N TRP A 94 42.53 17.01 19.64
CA TRP A 94 41.38 16.15 19.38
C TRP A 94 41.56 15.37 18.08
N ASP A 95 41.37 14.07 18.16
CA ASP A 95 41.31 13.15 17.03
C ASP A 95 39.92 12.49 16.96
N TYR A 96 39.76 11.57 16.00
CA TYR A 96 38.48 10.88 15.83
C TYR A 96 38.04 10.17 17.11
N ASP A 97 38.95 9.41 17.72
CA ASP A 97 38.67 8.51 18.82
C ASP A 97 38.24 9.28 20.07
N THR A 98 38.97 10.35 20.40
CA THR A 98 38.66 11.24 21.53
C THR A 98 37.33 11.98 21.34
N ILE A 99 37.02 12.44 20.13
CA ILE A 99 35.72 13.08 19.82
C ILE A 99 34.58 12.06 19.95
N TYR A 100 34.72 10.87 19.37
CA TYR A 100 33.72 9.81 19.43
C TYR A 100 33.47 9.41 20.88
N GLN A 101 34.53 9.15 21.65
CA GLN A 101 34.45 8.78 23.05
C GLN A 101 33.72 9.85 23.86
N TYR A 102 34.09 11.13 23.68
CA TYR A 102 33.41 12.23 24.36
C TYR A 102 31.91 12.27 24.03
N ALA A 103 31.56 12.18 22.74
CA ALA A 103 30.18 12.19 22.27
C ALA A 103 29.37 11.05 22.90
N ASN A 104 29.97 9.87 23.02
CA ASN A 104 29.34 8.70 23.57
C ASN A 104 29.16 8.76 25.09
N GLU A 105 30.21 9.12 25.85
CA GLU A 105 30.19 9.23 27.32
C GLU A 105 29.21 10.28 27.82
N HIS A 106 29.02 11.37 27.06
CA HIS A 106 28.09 12.45 27.39
C HIS A 106 26.69 12.21 26.79
N GLY A 107 26.46 11.05 26.17
CA GLY A 107 25.15 10.60 25.72
C GLY A 107 24.63 11.24 24.43
N TYR A 108 25.45 11.96 23.67
CA TYR A 108 25.05 12.53 22.37
C TYR A 108 24.69 11.45 21.35
N LEU A 109 25.23 10.24 21.49
CA LEU A 109 24.89 9.10 20.64
C LEU A 109 23.66 8.32 21.13
N ASN A 110 23.08 8.64 22.30
CA ASN A 110 21.93 7.94 22.89
C ASN A 110 20.78 7.69 21.90
N PRO A 111 20.36 8.66 21.07
CA PRO A 111 19.19 8.49 20.23
C PRO A 111 19.26 7.26 19.31
N PHE A 112 20.44 6.97 18.75
CA PHE A 112 20.63 5.77 17.93
C PHE A 112 20.49 4.49 18.77
N TYR A 113 21.16 4.42 19.91
CA TYR A 113 21.16 3.22 20.74
C TYR A 113 19.77 2.93 21.31
N GLU A 114 19.03 3.96 21.75
CA GLU A 114 17.65 3.80 22.22
C GLU A 114 16.71 3.32 21.11
N ALA A 115 16.84 3.87 19.89
CA ALA A 115 16.07 3.43 18.73
C ALA A 115 16.40 1.98 18.32
N SER A 116 17.70 1.65 18.27
CA SER A 116 18.20 0.31 17.96
C SER A 116 17.72 -0.71 18.99
N ASP A 117 17.87 -0.40 20.28
CA ASP A 117 17.46 -1.28 21.37
C ASP A 117 15.94 -1.51 21.34
N SER A 118 15.13 -0.50 21.03
CA SER A 118 13.68 -0.65 20.86
C SER A 118 13.31 -1.64 19.76
N VAL A 119 14.04 -1.66 18.65
CA VAL A 119 13.83 -2.63 17.56
C VAL A 119 14.34 -4.01 17.96
N CYS A 120 15.53 -4.09 18.57
CA CYS A 120 16.12 -5.36 18.99
C CYS A 120 15.27 -6.04 20.07
N ASP A 121 14.69 -5.28 21.01
CA ASP A 121 13.74 -5.78 22.00
C ASP A 121 12.53 -6.44 21.35
N LYS A 122 11.95 -5.82 20.30
CA LYS A 122 10.84 -6.41 19.54
C LYS A 122 11.25 -7.72 18.90
N ILE A 123 12.43 -7.79 18.30
CA ILE A 123 12.98 -8.99 17.66
C ILE A 123 13.16 -10.11 18.69
N ILE A 124 13.78 -9.82 19.84
CA ILE A 124 14.02 -10.81 20.89
C ILE A 124 12.71 -11.28 21.53
N SER A 125 11.70 -10.39 21.63
CA SER A 125 10.40 -10.72 22.23
C SER A 125 9.58 -11.78 21.50
N VAL A 126 9.82 -11.98 20.20
CA VAL A 126 9.16 -13.03 19.41
C VAL A 126 9.38 -14.43 20.01
N ASN A 127 10.48 -14.63 20.74
CA ASN A 127 10.81 -15.92 21.34
C ASN A 127 10.44 -16.04 22.82
N GLU A 128 9.71 -15.08 23.39
CA GLU A 128 9.23 -15.06 24.79
C GLU A 128 10.32 -15.21 25.87
N ASP A 129 11.61 -15.05 25.52
CA ASP A 129 12.73 -15.20 26.45
C ASP A 129 13.02 -13.89 27.20
N LEU A 130 12.32 -13.71 28.32
CA LEU A 130 12.45 -12.53 29.17
C LEU A 130 13.85 -12.37 29.79
N GLU A 131 14.58 -13.47 30.01
CA GLU A 131 15.94 -13.42 30.54
C GLU A 131 16.94 -13.02 29.46
N ALA A 132 16.80 -13.53 28.23
CA ALA A 132 17.59 -13.06 27.09
C ALA A 132 17.37 -11.56 26.82
N GLN A 133 16.13 -11.06 26.93
CA GLN A 133 15.85 -9.62 26.83
C GLN A 133 16.56 -8.80 27.90
N LYS A 134 16.55 -9.25 29.16
CA LYS A 134 17.22 -8.54 30.26
C LYS A 134 18.74 -8.54 30.09
N GLN A 135 19.32 -9.70 29.75
CA GLN A 135 20.76 -9.85 29.52
C GLN A 135 21.21 -8.96 28.36
N TYR A 136 20.50 -9.01 27.23
CA TYR A 136 20.74 -8.14 26.07
C TYR A 136 20.82 -6.65 26.46
N ARG A 137 19.81 -6.16 27.19
CA ARG A 137 19.75 -4.75 27.62
C ARG A 137 20.89 -4.37 28.56
N GLN A 138 21.29 -5.26 29.46
CA GLN A 138 22.34 -4.98 30.42
C GLN A 138 23.72 -4.91 29.74
N GLU A 139 24.05 -5.92 28.93
CA GLU A 139 25.33 -5.97 28.20
C GLU A 139 25.50 -4.79 27.24
N ARG A 140 24.43 -4.40 26.54
CA ARG A 140 24.43 -3.25 25.66
C ARG A 140 24.71 -1.95 26.41
N LYS A 141 24.09 -1.73 27.57
CA LYS A 141 24.34 -0.54 28.39
C LYS A 141 25.76 -0.47 28.93
N ASP A 142 26.28 -1.60 29.39
CA ASP A 142 27.61 -1.67 30.02
C ASP A 142 28.73 -1.48 28.99
N ASN A 143 28.53 -1.96 27.76
CA ASN A 143 29.52 -1.87 26.69
C ASN A 143 29.38 -0.63 25.83
N ARG A 144 28.15 -0.08 25.70
CA ARG A 144 27.92 1.16 24.97
C ARG A 144 28.81 2.29 25.45
N ALA A 145 29.02 2.44 26.75
CA ALA A 145 29.81 3.54 27.33
C ALA A 145 31.34 3.31 27.24
N ARG A 146 31.79 2.11 26.88
CA ARG A 146 33.21 1.75 26.88
C ARG A 146 33.77 1.90 25.47
N TRP A 147 34.54 2.96 25.28
CA TRP A 147 35.47 3.05 24.16
C TRP A 147 36.78 2.38 24.58
N GLU A 148 37.08 1.22 24.02
CA GLU A 148 38.37 0.54 24.25
C GLU A 148 39.33 0.86 23.11
N GLY A 149 39.52 2.15 22.79
CA GLY A 149 40.36 2.56 21.66
C GLY A 149 41.82 2.75 22.03
N GLY A 150 42.70 2.07 21.28
CA GLY A 150 44.12 2.37 21.22
C GLY A 150 44.85 1.43 20.26
N SER A 151 45.01 1.81 18.99
CA SER A 151 45.95 1.15 18.08
C SER A 151 46.75 2.18 17.28
N PHE A 152 48.02 2.36 17.66
CA PHE A 152 49.00 2.92 16.75
C PHE A 152 49.17 1.93 15.58
N GLY A 153 48.49 2.16 14.45
CA GLY A 153 48.76 1.48 13.17
C GLY A 153 47.64 0.63 12.55
N GLY A 154 46.41 0.61 13.08
CA GLY A 154 45.26 -0.02 12.41
C GLY A 154 44.59 0.91 11.39
N THR A 155 43.90 0.37 10.38
CA THR A 155 43.03 1.21 9.54
C THR A 155 41.78 1.60 10.31
N VAL A 156 41.28 2.82 10.09
CA VAL A 156 40.07 3.37 10.74
C VAL A 156 38.85 2.42 10.63
N VAL A 157 38.77 1.65 9.53
CA VAL A 157 37.71 0.67 9.28
C VAL A 157 37.81 -0.55 10.20
N ASP A 158 39.02 -1.04 10.49
CA ASP A 158 39.23 -2.20 11.38
C ASP A 158 38.90 -1.85 12.83
N ASN A 159 39.20 -0.60 13.24
CA ASN A 159 38.84 -0.08 14.56
C ASN A 159 37.32 0.03 14.72
N TYR A 160 36.57 0.41 13.68
CA TYR A 160 35.10 0.44 13.72
C TYR A 160 34.48 -0.94 13.86
N ALA A 161 34.96 -1.93 13.11
CA ALA A 161 34.47 -3.29 13.21
C ALA A 161 34.70 -3.86 14.63
N HIS A 162 35.89 -3.63 15.19
CA HIS A 162 36.23 -4.08 16.53
C HIS A 162 35.42 -3.37 17.63
N GLN A 163 35.27 -2.04 17.58
CA GLN A 163 34.49 -1.30 18.58
C GLN A 163 32.99 -1.61 18.50
N ALA A 164 32.47 -1.84 17.30
CA ALA A 164 31.08 -2.27 17.14
C ALA A 164 30.86 -3.69 17.66
N GLU A 165 31.83 -4.59 17.47
CA GLU A 165 31.84 -5.91 18.08
C GLU A 165 31.82 -5.80 19.61
N LEU A 166 32.67 -4.98 20.23
CA LEU A 166 32.66 -4.70 21.68
C LEU A 166 31.32 -4.09 22.15
N GLY A 167 30.77 -3.13 21.39
CA GLY A 167 29.45 -2.53 21.66
C GLY A 167 28.27 -3.50 21.50
N MET A 168 28.49 -4.70 20.95
CA MET A 168 27.47 -5.72 20.67
C MET A 168 27.85 -7.12 21.21
N MET A 169 28.87 -7.21 22.06
CA MET A 169 29.84 -8.33 22.13
C MET A 169 29.31 -9.76 22.36
N ASN A 170 28.03 -9.98 22.64
CA ASN A 170 27.52 -11.34 22.92
C ASN A 170 26.28 -11.76 22.09
N ILE A 171 25.82 -10.96 21.11
CA ILE A 171 24.69 -11.38 20.27
C ILE A 171 25.07 -12.56 19.36
N ALA A 172 26.32 -12.62 18.88
CA ALA A 172 26.75 -13.67 17.96
C ALA A 172 26.79 -15.06 18.62
N GLU A 173 27.20 -15.18 19.89
CA GLU A 173 27.36 -16.49 20.56
C GLU A 173 26.17 -16.89 21.47
N GLY A 174 25.43 -15.94 22.07
CA GLY A 174 24.37 -16.26 23.06
C GLY A 174 22.93 -16.10 22.56
N ILE A 175 22.61 -15.01 21.85
CA ILE A 175 21.23 -14.62 21.50
C ILE A 175 20.89 -14.94 20.03
N GLY A 176 21.80 -14.72 19.09
CA GLY A 176 21.58 -14.99 17.66
C GLY A 176 21.45 -16.48 17.32
N HIS A 177 22.12 -17.35 18.07
CA HIS A 177 21.98 -18.82 17.94
C HIS A 177 20.76 -19.38 18.69
N SER A 178 20.33 -18.74 19.79
CA SER A 178 19.17 -19.19 20.58
C SER A 178 17.83 -18.76 19.97
N ILE A 179 17.80 -17.69 19.16
CA ILE A 179 16.60 -17.26 18.43
C ILE A 179 16.03 -18.35 17.51
N TRP A 180 16.82 -19.33 17.10
CA TRP A 180 16.39 -20.49 16.29
C TRP A 180 16.02 -21.75 17.09
N ASN A 181 16.43 -21.81 18.36
CA ASN A 181 16.44 -23.04 19.15
C ASN A 181 15.43 -23.09 20.31
N ALA A 182 14.67 -22.03 20.57
CA ALA A 182 13.61 -22.04 21.58
C ALA A 182 12.30 -22.68 21.06
N GLY A 183 11.81 -23.72 21.75
CA GLY A 183 10.39 -24.12 21.76
C GLY A 183 9.99 -25.33 20.89
N ALA A 184 9.55 -26.41 21.55
CA ALA A 184 9.10 -27.66 20.96
C ALA A 184 7.71 -27.57 20.30
N ASN A 185 7.66 -27.28 19.00
CA ASN A 185 6.69 -27.75 17.99
C ASN A 185 6.99 -27.06 16.65
N SER A 186 6.77 -27.74 15.52
CA SER A 186 6.97 -27.17 14.18
C SER A 186 6.11 -25.92 13.92
N VAL A 187 4.93 -25.84 14.55
CA VAL A 187 3.99 -24.71 14.43
C VAL A 187 4.52 -23.42 15.07
N SER A 188 5.06 -23.47 16.29
CA SER A 188 5.57 -22.28 16.99
C SER A 188 6.76 -21.65 16.25
N LYS A 189 7.66 -22.48 15.69
CA LYS A 189 8.78 -21.99 14.87
C LYS A 189 8.33 -21.31 13.58
N MET A 190 7.24 -21.78 12.97
CA MET A 190 6.67 -21.14 11.77
C MET A 190 6.05 -19.78 12.10
N VAL A 191 5.35 -19.66 13.24
CA VAL A 191 4.77 -18.39 13.70
C VAL A 191 5.87 -17.38 13.99
N ALA A 192 6.88 -17.75 14.79
CA ALA A 192 8.03 -16.89 15.10
C ALA A 192 8.76 -16.41 13.83
N ASN A 193 9.03 -17.33 12.88
CA ASN A 193 9.65 -16.95 11.59
C ASN A 193 8.78 -16.03 10.75
N SER A 194 7.45 -16.19 10.79
CA SER A 194 6.53 -15.27 10.12
C SER A 194 6.57 -13.88 10.75
N GLU A 195 6.57 -13.80 12.08
CA GLU A 195 6.65 -12.54 12.82
C GLU A 195 7.98 -11.81 12.59
N LEU A 196 9.11 -12.51 12.62
CA LEU A 196 10.42 -11.92 12.30
C LEU A 196 10.46 -11.36 10.87
N LYS A 197 9.89 -12.08 9.89
CA LYS A 197 9.77 -11.57 8.52
C LYS A 197 8.89 -10.32 8.44
N GLN A 198 7.80 -10.28 9.20
CA GLN A 198 6.93 -9.11 9.27
C GLN A 198 7.64 -7.91 9.91
N ILE A 199 8.36 -8.12 11.01
CA ILE A 199 9.17 -7.07 11.66
C ILE A 199 10.21 -6.53 10.67
N PHE A 200 10.93 -7.40 9.97
CA PHE A 200 11.93 -6.99 8.98
C PHE A 200 11.31 -6.24 7.80
N ALA A 201 10.17 -6.70 7.29
CA ALA A 201 9.47 -6.09 6.17
C ALA A 201 8.73 -4.79 6.53
N ASP A 202 8.48 -4.52 7.82
CA ASP A 202 7.84 -3.29 8.26
C ASP A 202 8.80 -2.09 8.07
N THR A 203 8.40 -1.19 7.16
CA THR A 203 9.08 0.09 6.92
C THR A 203 9.35 0.90 8.19
N LYS A 204 8.51 0.77 9.23
CA LYS A 204 8.71 1.45 10.52
C LYS A 204 9.93 0.96 11.26
N THR A 205 10.30 -0.32 11.14
CA THR A 205 11.49 -0.90 11.76
C THR A 205 12.74 -0.15 11.30
N ARG A 206 12.88 0.02 9.99
CA ARG A 206 13.96 0.80 9.37
C ARG A 206 13.89 2.28 9.76
N THR A 207 12.71 2.88 9.66
CA THR A 207 12.50 4.32 9.93
C THR A 207 12.87 4.70 11.37
N VAL A 208 12.60 3.83 12.36
CA VAL A 208 12.97 4.06 13.76
C VAL A 208 14.49 4.14 13.91
N ILE A 209 15.24 3.22 13.30
CA ILE A 209 16.69 3.21 13.39
C ILE A 209 17.28 4.41 12.64
N GLU A 210 16.83 4.68 11.41
CA GLU A 210 17.29 5.84 10.62
C GLU A 210 17.03 7.16 11.34
N LYS A 211 15.90 7.30 12.04
CA LYS A 211 15.63 8.45 12.91
C LYS A 211 16.65 8.55 14.05
N GLY A 212 16.98 7.44 14.70
CA GLY A 212 18.02 7.40 15.73
C GLY A 212 19.40 7.80 15.20
N VAL A 213 19.76 7.36 13.98
CA VAL A 213 20.99 7.78 13.28
C VAL A 213 20.98 9.30 13.07
N PHE A 214 19.89 9.85 12.53
CA PHE A 214 19.75 11.29 12.32
C PHE A 214 19.92 12.08 13.61
N GLU A 215 19.19 11.70 14.67
CA GLU A 215 19.18 12.41 15.94
C GLU A 215 20.57 12.37 16.62
N ALA A 216 21.24 11.22 16.61
CA ALA A 216 22.58 11.08 17.15
C ALA A 216 23.62 11.87 16.35
N ALA A 217 23.61 11.75 15.01
CA ALA A 217 24.51 12.50 14.14
C ALA A 217 24.29 14.02 14.23
N PHE A 218 23.02 14.43 14.31
CA PHE A 218 22.66 15.83 14.49
C PHE A 218 23.12 16.35 15.84
N ALA A 219 22.96 15.60 16.93
CA ALA A 219 23.38 16.01 18.28
C ALA A 219 24.88 16.33 18.39
N LEU A 220 25.72 15.80 17.49
CA LEU A 220 27.16 16.09 17.44
C LEU A 220 27.50 17.57 17.23
N HIS A 221 26.57 18.40 16.72
CA HIS A 221 26.80 19.85 16.69
C HIS A 221 26.97 20.45 18.10
N HIS A 222 26.34 19.88 19.13
CA HIS A 222 26.53 20.28 20.52
C HIS A 222 27.91 19.90 21.05
N VAL A 223 28.48 18.78 20.60
CA VAL A 223 29.87 18.41 20.91
C VAL A 223 30.80 19.49 20.37
N LEU A 224 30.67 19.85 19.10
CA LEU A 224 31.50 20.91 18.51
C LEU A 224 31.37 22.24 19.27
N ILE A 225 30.14 22.68 19.56
CA ILE A 225 29.88 23.90 20.32
C ILE A 225 30.59 23.86 21.67
N LYS A 226 30.48 22.74 22.40
CA LYS A 226 31.10 22.57 23.71
C LYS A 226 32.61 22.67 23.62
N LEU A 227 33.22 21.95 22.68
CA LEU A 227 34.68 21.95 22.50
C LEU A 227 35.23 23.32 22.10
N ILE A 228 34.54 24.06 21.23
CA ILE A 228 34.95 25.42 20.86
C ILE A 228 34.73 26.40 22.01
N SER A 229 33.60 26.30 22.73
CA SER A 229 33.33 27.14 23.91
C SER A 229 34.44 27.01 24.94
N ASP A 230 34.86 25.78 25.22
CA ASP A 230 35.95 25.49 26.16
C ASP A 230 37.30 25.98 25.64
N ALA A 231 37.54 25.91 24.32
CA ALA A 231 38.76 26.41 23.70
C ALA A 231 38.90 27.94 23.76
N ARG A 232 37.80 28.66 23.54
CA ARG A 232 37.79 30.12 23.41
C ARG A 232 37.42 30.86 24.68
N GLN A 233 36.83 30.17 25.66
CA GLN A 233 36.27 30.77 26.87
C GLN A 233 35.25 31.89 26.55
N GLU A 234 34.46 31.70 25.49
CA GLU A 234 33.51 32.67 24.96
C GLU A 234 32.17 32.00 24.62
N THR A 235 31.06 32.71 24.85
CA THR A 235 29.72 32.28 24.43
C THR A 235 29.41 32.86 23.06
N LEU A 236 29.54 32.04 22.01
CA LEU A 236 29.32 32.47 20.62
C LEU A 236 27.91 32.20 20.10
N TRP A 237 27.14 31.34 20.76
CA TRP A 237 25.86 30.83 20.27
C TRP A 237 24.72 31.13 21.22
N SER A 238 23.57 31.51 20.64
CA SER A 238 22.30 31.57 21.37
C SER A 238 21.53 30.27 21.11
N ILE A 239 21.68 29.30 22.02
CA ILE A 239 20.96 28.02 22.02
C ILE A 239 19.74 28.17 22.93
N PRO A 240 18.52 27.74 22.52
CA PRO A 240 17.38 27.75 23.43
C PRO A 240 17.66 26.89 24.66
N SER A 241 17.46 27.45 25.86
CA SER A 241 17.51 26.65 27.09
C SER A 241 16.26 25.78 27.24
N GLU A 242 16.31 24.77 28.10
CA GLU A 242 15.12 23.98 28.47
C GLU A 242 13.97 24.87 28.97
N ASN A 243 14.29 25.93 29.71
CA ASN A 243 13.30 26.89 30.19
C ASN A 243 12.70 27.72 29.05
N ASP A 244 13.50 28.14 28.06
CA ASP A 244 12.99 28.86 26.88
C ASP A 244 12.05 27.96 26.08
N ILE A 245 12.44 26.70 25.84
CA ILE A 245 11.63 25.70 25.15
C ILE A 245 10.31 25.48 25.88
N ALA A 246 10.35 25.27 27.19
CA ALA A 246 9.14 25.05 27.99
C ALA A 246 8.24 26.30 28.05
N THR A 247 8.83 27.49 28.09
CA THR A 247 8.09 28.77 28.08
C THR A 247 7.42 28.99 26.73
N ALA A 248 8.17 28.83 25.63
CA ALA A 248 7.65 28.87 24.27
C ALA A 248 6.46 27.93 24.08
N GLN A 249 6.56 26.69 24.59
CA GLN A 249 5.46 25.72 24.47
C GLN A 249 4.22 26.15 25.27
N ARG A 250 4.38 26.69 26.50
CA ARG A 250 3.24 27.20 27.28
C ARG A 250 2.55 28.37 26.59
N LEU A 251 3.33 29.29 26.00
CA LEU A 251 2.80 30.41 25.23
C LEU A 251 2.01 29.92 24.00
N LEU A 252 2.56 28.96 23.25
CA LEU A 252 1.88 28.35 22.10
C LEU A 252 0.57 27.67 22.51
N ASN A 253 0.57 26.92 23.62
CA ASN A 253 -0.64 26.28 24.15
C ASN A 253 -1.72 27.30 24.53
N ASN A 254 -1.34 28.46 25.08
CA ASN A 254 -2.27 29.55 25.42
C ASN A 254 -2.85 30.24 24.18
N ILE A 255 -2.08 30.37 23.10
CA ILE A 255 -2.61 30.83 21.81
C ILE A 255 -3.65 29.82 21.30
N LYS A 256 -3.29 28.53 21.26
CA LYS A 256 -4.15 27.45 20.75
C LYS A 256 -5.45 27.29 21.54
N SER A 257 -5.44 27.57 22.84
CA SER A 257 -6.64 27.51 23.68
C SER A 257 -7.55 28.74 23.57
N GLY A 258 -7.12 29.79 22.85
CA GLY A 258 -7.86 31.05 22.74
C GLY A 258 -7.77 31.92 24.00
N ALA A 259 -6.87 31.62 24.94
CA ALA A 259 -6.70 32.40 26.17
C ALA A 259 -6.02 33.76 25.94
N VAL A 260 -5.35 33.93 24.80
CA VAL A 260 -4.63 35.16 24.44
C VAL A 260 -5.59 36.15 23.74
N PRO A 261 -5.68 37.42 24.18
CA PRO A 261 -6.42 38.46 23.48
C PRO A 261 -5.93 38.64 22.03
N LYS A 262 -6.84 38.85 21.07
CA LYS A 262 -6.49 38.90 19.63
C LYS A 262 -5.40 39.92 19.30
N GLU A 263 -5.43 41.08 19.93
CA GLU A 263 -4.45 42.17 19.79
C GLU A 263 -3.05 41.81 20.32
N LYS A 264 -2.92 40.77 21.15
CA LYS A 264 -1.66 40.28 21.73
C LYS A 264 -1.07 39.11 20.96
N VAL A 265 -1.83 38.46 20.08
CA VAL A 265 -1.44 37.20 19.42
C VAL A 265 -0.12 37.34 18.65
N ASN A 266 0.02 38.35 17.80
CA ASN A 266 1.24 38.57 17.02
C ASN A 266 2.46 38.81 17.91
N GLN A 267 2.29 39.58 19.00
CA GLN A 267 3.35 39.83 19.98
C GLN A 267 3.82 38.52 20.62
N ILE A 268 2.89 37.63 20.99
CA ILE A 268 3.26 36.35 21.62
C ILE A 268 3.92 35.41 20.61
N TYR A 269 3.51 35.38 19.34
CA TYR A 269 4.24 34.62 18.31
C TYR A 269 5.69 35.10 18.15
N GLN A 270 5.92 36.42 18.15
CA GLN A 270 7.28 36.97 18.14
C GLN A 270 8.10 36.55 19.37
N GLU A 271 7.48 36.52 20.55
CA GLU A 271 8.11 36.01 21.78
C GLU A 271 8.48 34.52 21.67
N ILE A 272 7.57 33.70 21.14
CA ILE A 272 7.83 32.27 20.92
C ILE A 272 8.99 32.07 19.92
N LEU A 273 9.01 32.82 18.81
CA LEU A 273 10.11 32.79 17.83
C LEU A 273 11.46 33.19 18.44
N ALA A 274 11.47 34.17 19.35
CA ALA A 274 12.70 34.58 20.04
C ALA A 274 13.23 33.49 20.99
N LEU A 275 12.32 32.79 21.68
CA LEU A 275 12.63 31.75 22.65
C LEU A 275 13.05 30.43 21.96
N ASN A 276 12.21 29.90 21.07
CA ASN A 276 12.41 28.60 20.42
C ASN A 276 11.89 28.56 18.97
N PRO A 277 12.70 29.05 18.00
CA PRO A 277 12.30 29.12 16.59
C PRO A 277 12.45 27.79 15.83
N TYR A 278 12.81 26.69 16.49
CA TYR A 278 13.06 25.40 15.84
C TYR A 278 11.89 24.41 15.98
N ASN A 279 10.76 24.86 16.54
CA ASN A 279 9.60 24.04 16.84
C ASN A 279 8.66 23.95 15.62
N LEU A 280 8.44 22.75 15.07
CA LEU A 280 7.52 22.53 13.94
C LEU A 280 6.07 22.93 14.26
N GLU A 281 5.59 22.63 15.47
CA GLU A 281 4.21 22.93 15.90
C GLU A 281 3.92 24.44 15.89
N LEU A 282 4.93 25.26 16.17
CA LEU A 282 4.81 26.72 16.05
C LEU A 282 4.49 27.12 14.60
N PHE A 283 5.27 26.64 13.64
CA PHE A 283 5.07 26.98 12.23
C PHE A 283 3.78 26.37 11.67
N GLU A 284 3.41 25.16 12.09
CA GLU A 284 2.13 24.56 11.72
C GLU A 284 0.94 25.38 12.24
N ASN A 285 1.05 25.91 13.46
CA ASN A 285 0.04 26.78 14.03
C ASN A 285 0.00 28.15 13.33
N MET A 286 1.15 28.77 13.05
CA MET A 286 1.22 30.00 12.27
C MET A 286 0.62 29.82 10.87
N LEU A 287 0.92 28.71 10.19
CA LEU A 287 0.37 28.37 8.88
C LEU A 287 -1.16 28.25 8.95
N SER A 288 -1.69 27.61 10.00
CA SER A 288 -3.14 27.45 10.19
C SER A 288 -3.87 28.76 10.48
N VAL A 289 -3.19 29.73 11.11
CA VAL A 289 -3.78 31.02 11.52
C VAL A 289 -3.64 32.08 10.44
N PHE A 290 -2.49 32.13 9.77
CA PHE A 290 -2.14 33.22 8.86
C PHE A 290 -2.04 32.80 7.39
N GLY A 291 -2.00 31.50 7.09
CA GLY A 291 -1.59 31.02 5.77
C GLY A 291 -0.11 31.30 5.49
N ASP A 292 0.27 31.14 4.22
CA ASP A 292 1.60 31.43 3.70
C ASP A 292 1.54 31.84 2.22
N GLU A 293 0.59 32.70 1.84
CA GLU A 293 0.40 33.12 0.45
C GLU A 293 1.66 33.79 -0.15
N SER A 294 2.40 34.55 0.67
CA SER A 294 3.66 35.20 0.26
C SER A 294 4.87 34.24 0.21
N GLY A 295 4.77 33.04 0.78
CA GLY A 295 5.88 32.11 0.95
C GLY A 295 6.90 32.52 2.03
N GLU A 296 6.66 33.62 2.75
CA GLU A 296 7.57 34.16 3.77
C GLU A 296 7.66 33.25 5.01
N LEU A 297 6.55 32.61 5.42
CA LEU A 297 6.55 31.67 6.55
C LEU A 297 7.34 30.41 6.20
N GLY A 298 7.17 29.89 4.98
CA GLY A 298 7.97 28.80 4.45
C GLY A 298 9.46 29.14 4.41
N THR A 299 9.80 30.34 3.90
CA THR A 299 11.19 30.84 3.87
C THR A 299 11.81 30.91 5.27
N LEU A 300 11.05 31.39 6.26
CA LEU A 300 11.49 31.47 7.64
C LEU A 300 11.66 30.06 8.27
N ALA A 301 10.73 29.15 8.00
CA ALA A 301 10.81 27.76 8.45
C ALA A 301 12.06 27.06 7.88
N ASP A 302 12.31 27.21 6.57
CA ASP A 302 13.48 26.66 5.88
C ASP A 302 14.79 27.23 6.45
N TYR A 303 14.81 28.53 6.74
CA TYR A 303 15.94 29.18 7.39
C TYR A 303 16.23 28.55 8.77
N TYR A 304 15.23 28.29 9.59
CA TYR A 304 15.43 27.61 10.88
C TYR A 304 15.63 26.08 10.75
N GLY A 305 15.48 25.51 9.55
CA GLY A 305 15.55 24.07 9.31
C GLY A 305 14.35 23.32 9.88
N VAL A 306 13.15 23.88 9.72
CA VAL A 306 11.86 23.31 10.09
C VAL A 306 11.15 22.84 8.83
N ALA A 307 10.77 21.56 8.77
CA ALA A 307 10.15 20.94 7.60
C ALA A 307 8.65 21.28 7.47
N LEU A 308 8.33 22.54 7.17
CA LEU A 308 6.94 23.01 7.05
C LEU A 308 6.24 22.50 5.78
N GLN A 309 7.01 22.17 4.73
CA GLN A 309 6.48 21.73 3.44
C GLN A 309 5.55 20.51 3.57
N ASP A 310 5.97 19.48 4.31
CA ASP A 310 5.14 18.29 4.55
C ASP A 310 3.81 18.64 5.23
N SER A 311 3.79 19.67 6.09
CA SER A 311 2.58 20.14 6.76
C SER A 311 1.64 20.86 5.80
N LYS A 312 2.18 21.64 4.85
CA LYS A 312 1.38 22.26 3.78
C LYS A 312 0.72 21.19 2.91
N ASP A 313 1.48 20.19 2.49
CA ASP A 313 0.98 19.10 1.65
C ASP A 313 -0.12 18.30 2.35
N ARG A 314 0.08 17.96 3.65
CA ARG A 314 -0.93 17.29 4.47
C ARG A 314 -2.20 18.12 4.63
N GLN A 315 -2.07 19.44 4.83
CA GLN A 315 -3.23 20.33 4.98
C GLN A 315 -4.02 20.44 3.68
N ALA A 316 -3.37 20.59 2.52
CA ALA A 316 -4.04 20.64 1.22
C ALA A 316 -4.79 19.33 0.92
N LEU A 317 -4.17 18.18 1.18
CA LEU A 317 -4.81 16.87 1.01
C LEU A 317 -6.01 16.68 1.94
N ARG A 318 -5.89 17.11 3.20
CA ARG A 318 -7.02 17.06 4.14
C ARG A 318 -8.16 17.97 3.70
N TYR A 319 -7.84 19.20 3.31
CA TYR A 319 -8.81 20.20 2.86
C TYR A 319 -9.67 19.65 1.73
N VAL A 320 -9.06 19.11 0.66
CA VAL A 320 -9.84 18.57 -0.46
C VAL A 320 -10.69 17.36 -0.07
N LYS A 321 -10.19 16.48 0.81
CA LYS A 321 -10.97 15.34 1.33
C LYS A 321 -12.21 15.78 2.10
N ASP A 322 -12.12 16.91 2.80
CA ASP A 322 -13.23 17.46 3.58
C ASP A 322 -14.30 18.13 2.68
N ILE A 323 -13.93 18.61 1.49
CA ILE A 323 -14.84 19.35 0.60
C ILE A 323 -15.23 18.63 -0.70
N GLN A 324 -14.69 17.45 -0.99
CA GLN A 324 -14.86 16.72 -2.26
C GLN A 324 -16.30 16.40 -2.67
N GLY A 325 -17.24 16.38 -1.71
CA GLY A 325 -18.64 16.01 -1.94
C GLY A 325 -18.85 14.60 -2.48
N GLU A 326 -20.05 14.31 -2.97
CA GLU A 326 -20.47 12.96 -3.41
C GLU A 326 -20.69 12.86 -4.93
N THR A 327 -20.74 13.99 -5.64
CA THR A 327 -20.98 14.04 -7.09
C THR A 327 -19.73 14.49 -7.87
N GLU A 328 -19.75 14.26 -9.18
CA GLU A 328 -18.74 14.81 -10.09
C GLU A 328 -18.70 16.34 -10.02
N GLU A 329 -19.88 16.98 -10.01
CA GLU A 329 -19.99 18.45 -9.91
C GLU A 329 -19.36 18.99 -8.62
N ASP A 330 -19.59 18.31 -7.49
CA ASP A 330 -18.95 18.68 -6.21
C ASP A 330 -17.43 18.54 -6.30
N SER A 331 -16.94 17.48 -6.94
CA SER A 331 -15.51 17.19 -7.06
C SER A 331 -14.81 18.20 -7.97
N VAL A 332 -15.48 18.68 -9.02
CA VAL A 332 -15.00 19.79 -9.86
C VAL A 332 -14.89 21.08 -9.05
N LYS A 333 -15.94 21.45 -8.32
CA LYS A 333 -15.93 22.63 -7.43
C LYS A 333 -14.88 22.51 -6.32
N ALA A 334 -14.67 21.30 -5.80
CA ALA A 334 -13.65 21.02 -4.81
C ALA A 334 -12.24 21.19 -5.36
N LYS A 335 -11.99 20.78 -6.62
CA LYS A 335 -10.72 21.02 -7.31
C LYS A 335 -10.43 22.51 -7.49
N GLU A 336 -11.42 23.30 -7.89
CA GLU A 336 -11.27 24.76 -8.01
C GLU A 336 -10.89 25.40 -6.67
N LYS A 337 -11.63 25.07 -5.60
CA LYS A 337 -11.33 25.53 -4.23
C LYS A 337 -9.98 25.04 -3.71
N LEU A 338 -9.57 23.82 -4.05
CA LEU A 338 -8.26 23.29 -3.69
C LEU A 338 -7.14 24.14 -4.33
N ILE A 339 -7.28 24.51 -5.61
CA ILE A 339 -6.29 25.36 -6.30
C ILE A 339 -6.14 26.70 -5.58
N GLU A 340 -7.26 27.34 -5.22
CA GLU A 340 -7.24 28.58 -4.42
C GLU A 340 -6.57 28.35 -3.05
N TYR A 341 -6.91 27.26 -2.37
CA TYR A 341 -6.35 26.91 -1.07
C TYR A 341 -4.84 26.64 -1.14
N CYS A 342 -4.35 25.96 -2.18
CA CYS A 342 -2.92 25.77 -2.44
C CYS A 342 -2.20 27.12 -2.59
N GLY A 343 -2.84 28.10 -3.24
CA GLY A 343 -2.35 29.48 -3.30
C GLY A 343 -2.13 30.09 -1.92
N THR A 344 -3.08 29.91 -0.99
CA THR A 344 -2.95 30.42 0.39
C THR A 344 -1.81 29.77 1.19
N LEU A 345 -1.26 28.65 0.73
CA LEU A 345 -0.14 27.95 1.35
C LEU A 345 1.19 28.17 0.58
N SER A 346 1.17 28.96 -0.49
CA SER A 346 2.28 29.05 -1.46
C SER A 346 2.73 27.66 -1.95
N LEU A 347 1.76 26.78 -2.20
CA LEU A 347 2.00 25.47 -2.80
C LEU A 347 1.88 25.56 -4.33
N PRO A 348 2.92 25.19 -5.09
CA PRO A 348 2.80 25.12 -6.54
C PRO A 348 1.82 24.01 -6.92
N VAL A 349 0.81 24.37 -7.70
CA VAL A 349 -0.18 23.40 -8.21
C VAL A 349 0.45 22.63 -9.37
N THR A 350 0.74 21.36 -9.14
CA THR A 350 1.27 20.43 -10.16
C THR A 350 0.50 19.11 -10.12
N ASP A 351 0.57 18.33 -11.20
CA ASP A 351 -0.09 17.02 -11.27
C ASP A 351 0.58 15.98 -10.35
N GLU A 352 1.82 16.24 -9.92
CA GLU A 352 2.55 15.39 -8.98
C GLU A 352 2.12 15.61 -7.52
N LEU A 353 1.43 16.71 -7.21
CA LEU A 353 1.01 17.03 -5.86
C LEU A 353 -0.06 16.03 -5.38
N ASP A 354 0.13 15.45 -4.20
CA ASP A 354 -0.73 14.36 -3.71
C ASP A 354 -2.22 14.74 -3.60
N CYS A 355 -2.52 15.99 -3.23
CA CYS A 355 -3.90 16.48 -3.20
C CYS A 355 -4.51 16.61 -4.62
N MET A 356 -3.70 16.96 -5.61
CA MET A 356 -4.11 17.03 -7.02
C MET A 356 -4.31 15.64 -7.61
N LYS A 357 -3.37 14.71 -7.38
CA LYS A 357 -3.53 13.29 -7.74
C LYS A 357 -4.82 12.71 -7.16
N TYR A 358 -5.10 13.00 -5.89
CA TYR A 358 -6.29 12.52 -5.21
C TYR A 358 -7.58 13.00 -5.89
N ILE A 359 -7.73 14.31 -6.13
CA ILE A 359 -8.96 14.85 -6.72
C ILE A 359 -9.08 14.50 -8.21
N ASN A 360 -7.97 14.42 -8.94
CA ASN A 360 -7.97 13.99 -10.33
C ASN A 360 -8.39 12.51 -10.45
N GLN A 361 -7.85 11.62 -9.61
CA GLN A 361 -8.27 10.21 -9.58
C GLN A 361 -9.76 10.09 -9.30
N ARG A 362 -10.30 10.89 -8.36
CA ARG A 362 -11.74 10.90 -8.07
C ARG A 362 -12.58 11.30 -9.29
N LEU A 363 -12.13 12.29 -10.06
CA LEU A 363 -12.79 12.71 -11.29
C LEU A 363 -12.69 11.64 -12.39
N GLU A 364 -11.55 10.96 -12.49
CA GLU A 364 -11.37 9.80 -13.38
C GLU A 364 -12.29 8.64 -12.99
N ASP A 365 -12.50 8.40 -11.70
CA ASP A 365 -13.41 7.37 -11.21
C ASP A 365 -14.87 7.69 -11.60
N PHE A 366 -15.30 8.96 -11.50
CA PHE A 366 -16.61 9.40 -11.99
C PHE A 366 -16.73 9.23 -13.51
N ASP A 367 -15.70 9.59 -14.26
CA ASP A 367 -15.68 9.40 -15.71
C ASP A 367 -15.78 7.92 -16.09
N LEU A 368 -15.03 7.05 -15.40
CA LEU A 368 -15.07 5.61 -15.61
C LEU A 368 -16.46 5.05 -15.25
N GLN A 369 -17.03 5.47 -14.13
CA GLN A 369 -18.38 5.08 -13.72
C GLN A 369 -19.42 5.51 -14.76
N TYR A 370 -19.32 6.74 -15.26
CA TYR A 370 -20.19 7.23 -16.32
C TYR A 370 -20.04 6.36 -17.57
N ARG A 371 -18.82 6.15 -18.06
CA ARG A 371 -18.57 5.37 -19.28
C ARG A 371 -18.88 3.89 -19.14
N THR A 372 -19.11 3.39 -17.93
CA THR A 372 -19.48 1.99 -17.71
C THR A 372 -20.99 1.81 -17.86
N VAL A 373 -21.38 1.08 -18.91
CA VAL A 373 -22.78 0.74 -19.20
C VAL A 373 -22.92 -0.77 -19.17
N ASP A 374 -23.80 -1.28 -18.31
CA ASP A 374 -24.00 -2.72 -18.12
C ASP A 374 -22.67 -3.50 -17.97
N GLY A 375 -21.71 -2.95 -17.21
CA GLY A 375 -20.40 -3.57 -16.99
C GLY A 375 -19.41 -3.53 -18.16
N VAL A 376 -19.73 -2.82 -19.25
CA VAL A 376 -18.81 -2.54 -20.36
C VAL A 376 -18.33 -1.10 -20.25
N VAL A 377 -17.02 -0.89 -20.24
CA VAL A 377 -16.42 0.46 -20.26
C VAL A 377 -16.37 0.95 -21.70
N CYS A 378 -17.19 1.95 -22.01
CA CYS A 378 -17.24 2.55 -23.34
C CYS A 378 -16.03 3.46 -23.57
N SER A 379 -15.62 3.61 -24.83
CA SER A 379 -14.48 4.43 -25.22
C SER A 379 -14.64 5.92 -24.90
N THR A 380 -15.87 6.44 -24.96
CA THR A 380 -16.20 7.86 -24.74
C THR A 380 -17.50 8.04 -23.96
N ARG A 381 -17.77 9.25 -23.46
CA ARG A 381 -19.07 9.56 -22.83
C ARG A 381 -20.21 9.49 -23.85
N ASP A 382 -20.01 10.00 -25.06
CA ASP A 382 -21.00 9.94 -26.14
C ASP A 382 -21.34 8.49 -26.52
N SER A 383 -20.34 7.60 -26.59
CA SER A 383 -20.59 6.18 -26.86
C SER A 383 -21.26 5.47 -25.69
N ALA A 384 -21.02 5.90 -24.44
CA ALA A 384 -21.77 5.43 -23.27
C ALA A 384 -23.23 5.91 -23.29
N ASP A 385 -23.49 7.15 -23.71
CA ASP A 385 -24.86 7.68 -23.86
C ASP A 385 -25.63 6.87 -24.90
N PHE A 386 -25.03 6.66 -26.08
CA PHE A 386 -25.60 5.80 -27.12
C PHE A 386 -25.82 4.36 -26.63
N ALA A 387 -24.85 3.77 -25.91
CA ALA A 387 -25.00 2.44 -25.32
C ALA A 387 -26.15 2.35 -24.31
N ARG A 388 -26.40 3.38 -23.50
CA ARG A 388 -27.54 3.40 -22.55
C ARG A 388 -28.88 3.50 -23.24
N GLU A 389 -28.96 4.25 -24.35
CA GLU A 389 -30.15 4.31 -25.20
C GLU A 389 -30.41 2.93 -25.83
N GLU A 390 -29.41 2.36 -26.49
CA GLU A 390 -29.51 1.06 -27.18
C GLU A 390 -29.75 -0.12 -26.19
N LEU A 391 -29.27 -0.01 -24.94
CA LEU A 391 -29.46 -1.04 -23.90
C LEU A 391 -30.94 -1.38 -23.67
N GLN A 392 -31.85 -0.41 -23.77
CA GLN A 392 -33.28 -0.67 -23.60
C GLN A 392 -33.83 -1.58 -24.71
N GLU A 393 -33.38 -1.36 -25.94
CA GLU A 393 -33.74 -2.14 -27.12
C GLU A 393 -33.13 -3.54 -27.05
N ILE A 394 -31.84 -3.64 -26.67
CA ILE A 394 -31.17 -4.92 -26.43
C ILE A 394 -31.90 -5.73 -25.35
N GLN A 395 -32.28 -5.09 -24.24
CA GLN A 395 -33.04 -5.75 -23.18
C GLN A 395 -34.40 -6.24 -23.67
N SER A 396 -35.07 -5.48 -24.54
CA SER A 396 -36.33 -5.92 -25.16
C SER A 396 -36.10 -7.13 -26.07
N PHE A 397 -35.08 -7.10 -26.92
CA PHE A 397 -34.69 -8.21 -27.80
C PHE A 397 -34.46 -9.50 -27.00
N PHE A 398 -33.73 -9.41 -25.89
CA PHE A 398 -33.43 -10.56 -25.03
C PHE A 398 -34.63 -11.11 -24.23
N ARG A 399 -35.78 -10.41 -24.15
CA ARG A 399 -36.98 -10.96 -23.50
C ARG A 399 -37.58 -12.13 -24.28
N GLU A 400 -37.37 -12.15 -25.59
CA GLU A 400 -37.88 -13.19 -26.49
C GLU A 400 -36.95 -14.41 -26.59
N ILE A 401 -35.78 -14.34 -25.94
CA ILE A 401 -34.76 -15.38 -25.98
C ILE A 401 -34.76 -16.16 -24.67
N VAL A 402 -35.17 -17.42 -24.77
CA VAL A 402 -35.18 -18.33 -23.62
C VAL A 402 -33.86 -19.12 -23.59
N PRO A 403 -33.24 -19.32 -22.41
CA PRO A 403 -32.09 -20.21 -22.27
C PRO A 403 -32.42 -21.65 -22.69
N PRO A 404 -31.45 -22.42 -23.22
CA PRO A 404 -31.70 -23.78 -23.66
C PRO A 404 -32.03 -24.69 -22.48
N THR A 405 -32.86 -25.70 -22.70
CA THR A 405 -33.18 -26.72 -21.70
C THR A 405 -32.69 -28.09 -22.15
N SER A 406 -32.76 -29.09 -21.28
CA SER A 406 -32.47 -30.48 -21.67
C SER A 406 -33.45 -31.02 -22.72
N GLU A 407 -34.59 -30.37 -22.96
CA GLU A 407 -35.59 -30.78 -23.96
C GLU A 407 -35.53 -29.92 -25.24
N SER A 408 -34.68 -28.89 -25.30
CA SER A 408 -34.44 -28.11 -26.53
C SER A 408 -33.90 -28.99 -27.65
N LEU A 409 -34.34 -28.74 -28.89
CA LEU A 409 -33.97 -29.48 -30.10
C LEU A 409 -33.29 -28.57 -31.13
N LEU A 410 -32.95 -29.05 -32.33
CA LEU A 410 -32.22 -28.26 -33.34
C LEU A 410 -33.02 -27.08 -33.90
N ASP A 411 -34.35 -27.08 -33.78
CA ASP A 411 -35.17 -25.90 -34.11
C ASP A 411 -34.91 -24.72 -33.17
N TYR A 412 -34.52 -24.96 -31.92
CA TYR A 412 -34.02 -23.93 -31.01
C TYR A 412 -32.67 -23.35 -31.48
N GLU A 413 -31.73 -24.20 -31.90
CA GLU A 413 -30.42 -23.75 -32.40
C GLU A 413 -30.58 -22.88 -33.66
N ALA A 414 -31.47 -23.29 -34.57
CA ALA A 414 -31.77 -22.53 -35.78
C ALA A 414 -32.39 -21.15 -35.46
N ASP A 415 -33.41 -21.10 -34.59
CA ASP A 415 -34.02 -19.84 -34.12
C ASP A 415 -32.99 -18.93 -33.45
N LEU A 416 -32.11 -19.48 -32.61
CA LEU A 416 -31.09 -18.71 -31.91
C LEU A 416 -30.00 -18.18 -32.85
N LEU A 417 -29.63 -18.94 -33.89
CA LEU A 417 -28.68 -18.49 -34.91
C LEU A 417 -29.27 -17.35 -35.77
N GLU A 418 -30.56 -17.43 -36.12
CA GLU A 418 -31.28 -16.37 -36.82
C GLU A 418 -31.33 -15.10 -35.97
N LYS A 419 -31.73 -15.21 -34.70
CA LYS A 419 -31.71 -14.09 -33.74
C LYS A 419 -30.32 -13.52 -33.51
N LYS A 420 -29.28 -14.36 -33.54
CA LYS A 420 -27.89 -13.88 -33.44
C LYS A 420 -27.52 -13.01 -34.65
N ALA A 421 -27.88 -13.44 -35.86
CA ALA A 421 -27.63 -12.66 -37.07
C ALA A 421 -28.41 -11.33 -37.06
N GLU A 422 -29.68 -11.37 -36.68
CA GLU A 422 -30.51 -10.16 -36.50
C GLU A 422 -29.89 -9.20 -35.49
N PHE A 423 -29.47 -9.72 -34.32
CA PHE A 423 -28.80 -8.94 -33.29
C PHE A 423 -27.52 -8.26 -33.82
N GLU A 424 -26.73 -9.00 -34.60
CA GLU A 424 -25.49 -8.49 -35.19
C GLU A 424 -25.73 -7.37 -36.21
N GLU A 425 -26.84 -7.38 -36.93
CA GLU A 425 -27.19 -6.31 -37.88
C GLU A 425 -27.83 -5.10 -37.18
N GLN A 426 -28.66 -5.35 -36.17
CA GLN A 426 -29.47 -4.33 -35.51
C GLN A 426 -28.64 -3.43 -34.58
N PHE A 427 -27.73 -4.00 -33.80
CA PHE A 427 -27.04 -3.27 -32.73
C PHE A 427 -25.59 -2.92 -33.08
N GLN A 428 -25.17 -1.71 -32.68
CA GLN A 428 -23.87 -1.14 -33.04
C GLN A 428 -23.08 -0.60 -31.85
N SER A 429 -23.68 -0.47 -30.66
CA SER A 429 -22.93 0.04 -29.50
C SER A 429 -21.83 -0.91 -29.07
N GLU A 430 -20.95 -0.40 -28.21
CA GLU A 430 -19.88 -1.19 -27.59
C GLU A 430 -20.42 -2.34 -26.71
N LEU A 431 -21.73 -2.37 -26.39
CA LEU A 431 -22.38 -3.49 -25.71
C LEU A 431 -22.56 -4.73 -26.60
N LYS A 432 -22.56 -4.55 -27.92
CA LYS A 432 -22.86 -5.59 -28.91
C LYS A 432 -22.11 -6.89 -28.63
N GLN A 433 -20.79 -6.80 -28.43
CA GLN A 433 -19.96 -7.99 -28.23
C GLN A 433 -20.35 -8.76 -26.97
N LYS A 434 -20.62 -8.07 -25.86
CA LYS A 434 -21.06 -8.71 -24.60
C LYS A 434 -22.31 -9.57 -24.81
N TYR A 435 -23.26 -9.05 -25.58
CA TYR A 435 -24.53 -9.74 -25.82
C TYR A 435 -24.42 -10.81 -26.91
N LEU A 436 -23.57 -10.64 -27.93
CA LEU A 436 -23.22 -11.71 -28.85
C LEU A 436 -22.57 -12.89 -28.11
N ASP A 437 -21.64 -12.61 -27.18
CA ASP A 437 -21.01 -13.64 -26.35
C ASP A 437 -22.04 -14.39 -25.49
N LYS A 438 -23.09 -13.70 -25.02
CA LYS A 438 -24.19 -14.32 -24.29
C LYS A 438 -25.01 -15.28 -25.17
N LEU A 439 -25.27 -14.91 -26.43
CA LEU A 439 -25.93 -15.79 -27.40
C LEU A 439 -25.05 -17.00 -27.74
N ASP A 440 -23.75 -16.79 -27.91
CA ASP A 440 -22.78 -17.87 -28.09
C ASP A 440 -22.72 -18.81 -26.88
N GLY A 441 -22.84 -18.26 -25.68
CA GLY A 441 -23.01 -19.03 -24.45
C GLY A 441 -24.25 -19.92 -24.47
N TYR A 442 -25.38 -19.41 -24.96
CA TYR A 442 -26.60 -20.21 -25.14
C TYR A 442 -26.43 -21.30 -26.21
N LEU A 443 -25.78 -21.02 -27.33
CA LEU A 443 -25.47 -22.03 -28.36
C LEU A 443 -24.57 -23.14 -27.80
N SER A 444 -23.54 -22.78 -27.04
CA SER A 444 -22.64 -23.74 -26.39
C SER A 444 -23.35 -24.59 -25.33
N ASP A 445 -24.19 -23.97 -24.50
CA ASP A 445 -24.96 -24.67 -23.48
C ASP A 445 -26.04 -25.56 -24.09
N PHE A 446 -26.65 -25.14 -25.20
CA PHE A 446 -27.54 -25.96 -26.01
C PHE A 446 -26.82 -27.22 -26.49
N ASP A 447 -25.67 -27.09 -27.16
CA ASP A 447 -24.92 -28.25 -27.68
C ASP A 447 -24.57 -29.24 -26.58
N LYS A 448 -24.09 -28.72 -25.44
CA LYS A 448 -23.79 -29.53 -24.24
C LYS A 448 -25.02 -30.28 -23.73
N LYS A 449 -26.18 -29.63 -23.64
CA LYS A 449 -27.45 -30.22 -23.16
C LYS A 449 -28.02 -31.20 -24.18
N PHE A 450 -27.94 -30.88 -25.47
CA PHE A 450 -28.42 -31.72 -26.57
C PHE A 450 -27.66 -33.05 -26.60
N CYS A 451 -26.32 -32.98 -26.55
CA CYS A 451 -25.40 -34.12 -26.59
C CYS A 451 -25.32 -34.95 -25.30
N THR A 452 -25.99 -34.54 -24.21
CA THR A 452 -26.02 -35.28 -22.95
C THR A 452 -27.29 -36.13 -22.86
N THR A 453 -27.16 -37.46 -22.89
CA THR A 453 -28.27 -38.42 -22.83
C THR A 453 -28.23 -39.26 -21.56
N GLY A 454 -29.23 -39.14 -20.68
CA GLY A 454 -29.28 -39.89 -19.40
C GLY A 454 -28.39 -39.31 -18.28
N LEU A 455 -27.98 -40.13 -17.30
CA LEU A 455 -27.07 -39.71 -16.21
C LEU A 455 -25.66 -39.43 -16.76
N LEU A 456 -25.45 -38.21 -17.27
CA LEU A 456 -24.14 -37.64 -17.64
C LEU A 456 -23.39 -38.32 -18.81
N ARG A 457 -24.05 -39.23 -19.56
CA ARG A 457 -23.43 -39.80 -20.77
C ARG A 457 -23.47 -38.76 -21.90
N LYS A 458 -22.30 -38.41 -22.42
CA LYS A 458 -22.16 -37.58 -23.63
C LYS A 458 -22.03 -38.46 -24.86
N VAL A 459 -22.72 -38.10 -25.93
CA VAL A 459 -22.67 -38.78 -27.22
C VAL A 459 -22.58 -37.73 -28.34
N ASP A 460 -22.28 -38.14 -29.56
CA ASP A 460 -22.34 -37.25 -30.71
C ASP A 460 -23.78 -36.79 -31.01
N ARG A 461 -23.94 -35.70 -31.77
CA ARG A 461 -25.25 -35.11 -32.10
C ARG A 461 -26.20 -36.13 -32.74
N LYS A 462 -25.70 -37.03 -33.58
CA LYS A 462 -26.53 -38.01 -34.31
C LYS A 462 -27.08 -39.07 -33.36
N GLN A 463 -26.25 -39.60 -32.46
CA GLN A 463 -26.70 -40.53 -31.43
C GLN A 463 -27.60 -39.84 -30.39
N ALA A 464 -27.32 -38.59 -30.03
CA ALA A 464 -28.19 -37.80 -29.15
C ALA A 464 -29.59 -37.62 -29.75
N GLY A 465 -29.66 -37.35 -31.05
CA GLY A 465 -30.91 -37.32 -31.81
C GLY A 465 -31.67 -38.65 -31.71
N LYS A 466 -30.99 -39.79 -31.95
CA LYS A 466 -31.61 -41.13 -31.86
C LYS A 466 -32.15 -41.43 -30.46
N ASP A 467 -31.37 -41.15 -29.42
CA ASP A 467 -31.76 -41.37 -28.02
C ASP A 467 -33.00 -40.54 -27.65
N ARG A 468 -33.06 -39.28 -28.12
CA ARG A 468 -34.19 -38.35 -27.92
C ARG A 468 -35.42 -38.79 -28.71
N LEU A 469 -35.27 -39.25 -29.96
CA LEU A 469 -36.35 -39.82 -30.75
C LEU A 469 -36.98 -41.02 -30.02
N LEU A 470 -36.15 -41.96 -29.57
CA LEU A 470 -36.61 -43.14 -28.83
C LEU A 470 -37.27 -42.76 -27.50
N LYS A 471 -36.74 -41.76 -26.78
CA LYS A 471 -37.33 -41.23 -25.54
C LYS A 471 -38.71 -40.61 -25.81
N ALA A 472 -38.88 -39.86 -26.89
CA ALA A 472 -40.15 -39.29 -27.30
C ALA A 472 -41.17 -40.39 -27.62
N MET A 473 -40.78 -41.41 -28.41
CA MET A 473 -41.66 -42.54 -28.73
C MET A 473 -42.09 -43.32 -27.49
N LYS A 474 -41.19 -43.49 -26.52
CA LYS A 474 -41.49 -44.15 -25.24
C LYS A 474 -42.47 -43.38 -24.35
N LYS A 475 -42.55 -42.05 -24.50
CA LYS A 475 -43.46 -41.17 -23.74
C LYS A 475 -44.80 -40.95 -24.45
N ALA A 476 -44.86 -41.20 -25.75
CA ALA A 476 -46.05 -40.97 -26.54
C ALA A 476 -47.18 -41.96 -26.19
N ASP A 477 -48.43 -41.55 -26.41
CA ASP A 477 -49.58 -42.42 -26.22
C ASP A 477 -49.64 -43.44 -27.35
N THR A 478 -49.48 -44.73 -27.00
CA THR A 478 -49.56 -45.85 -27.94
C THR A 478 -50.67 -46.82 -27.54
N SER A 479 -51.77 -46.33 -26.96
CA SER A 479 -52.86 -47.15 -26.43
C SER A 479 -53.79 -47.76 -27.49
N SER A 480 -53.80 -47.22 -28.71
CA SER A 480 -54.59 -47.72 -29.84
C SER A 480 -53.77 -47.74 -31.14
N LEU A 481 -54.27 -48.46 -32.17
CA LEU A 481 -53.65 -48.47 -33.50
C LEU A 481 -53.66 -47.08 -34.14
N GLU A 482 -54.75 -46.32 -33.96
CA GLU A 482 -54.86 -44.93 -34.42
C GLU A 482 -53.82 -44.04 -33.75
N LYS A 483 -53.64 -44.18 -32.42
CA LYS A 483 -52.63 -43.45 -31.66
C LYS A 483 -51.21 -43.80 -32.11
N ILE A 484 -50.92 -45.06 -32.43
CA ILE A 484 -49.62 -45.46 -32.98
C ILE A 484 -49.36 -44.80 -34.34
N GLU A 485 -50.38 -44.67 -35.19
CA GLU A 485 -50.24 -44.02 -36.49
C GLU A 485 -50.03 -42.51 -36.34
N GLU A 486 -50.74 -41.85 -35.40
CA GLU A 486 -50.48 -40.45 -35.03
C GLU A 486 -49.05 -40.25 -34.53
N VAL A 487 -48.53 -41.18 -33.72
CA VAL A 487 -47.15 -41.15 -33.24
C VAL A 487 -46.16 -41.31 -34.38
N ARG A 488 -46.42 -42.17 -35.38
CA ARG A 488 -45.56 -42.28 -36.58
C ARG A 488 -45.51 -40.97 -37.36
N LYS A 489 -46.65 -40.31 -37.52
CA LYS A 489 -46.70 -39.01 -38.20
C LYS A 489 -45.91 -37.94 -37.43
N SER A 490 -46.08 -37.86 -36.10
CA SER A 490 -45.30 -36.93 -35.28
C SER A 490 -43.80 -37.29 -35.22
N MET A 491 -43.44 -38.57 -35.41
CA MET A 491 -42.05 -39.02 -35.53
C MET A 491 -41.39 -38.39 -36.76
N GLU A 492 -42.06 -38.41 -37.92
CA GLU A 492 -41.56 -37.81 -39.17
C GLU A 492 -41.35 -36.29 -39.03
N GLU A 493 -42.27 -35.60 -38.34
CA GLU A 493 -42.15 -34.17 -38.03
C GLU A 493 -40.98 -33.86 -37.07
N LEU A 494 -40.58 -34.82 -36.23
CA LEU A 494 -39.52 -34.67 -35.24
C LEU A 494 -38.11 -34.98 -35.80
N LEU A 495 -38.00 -35.79 -36.84
CA LEU A 495 -36.71 -36.16 -37.46
C LEU A 495 -35.82 -34.95 -37.80
N PRO A 496 -36.30 -33.93 -38.54
CA PRO A 496 -35.47 -32.77 -38.87
C PRO A 496 -35.04 -32.00 -37.61
N LYS A 497 -35.90 -31.91 -36.59
CA LYS A 497 -35.60 -31.24 -35.31
C LYS A 497 -34.54 -31.98 -34.50
N LEU A 498 -34.26 -33.24 -34.82
CA LEU A 498 -33.24 -34.06 -34.16
C LEU A 498 -31.99 -34.26 -35.02
N GLY A 499 -31.95 -33.71 -36.23
CA GLY A 499 -30.84 -33.91 -37.18
C GLY A 499 -30.78 -35.33 -37.72
N LEU A 500 -31.93 -35.99 -37.82
CA LEU A 500 -32.07 -37.37 -38.27
C LEU A 500 -32.76 -37.44 -39.63
N VAL A 501 -32.46 -38.49 -40.39
CA VAL A 501 -33.18 -38.88 -41.61
C VAL A 501 -33.95 -40.18 -41.38
N GLN A 502 -34.80 -40.58 -42.32
CA GLN A 502 -35.62 -41.81 -42.23
C GLN A 502 -34.80 -43.07 -41.89
N GLU A 503 -33.57 -43.18 -42.40
CA GLU A 503 -32.66 -44.31 -42.14
C GLU A 503 -32.25 -44.44 -40.66
N ASP A 504 -32.34 -43.36 -39.89
CA ASP A 504 -31.95 -43.31 -38.48
C ASP A 504 -33.07 -43.74 -37.52
N THR A 505 -34.25 -44.13 -38.03
CA THR A 505 -35.45 -44.42 -37.23
C THR A 505 -35.57 -45.86 -36.75
N ALA A 506 -34.63 -46.74 -37.11
CA ALA A 506 -34.75 -48.19 -36.93
C ALA A 506 -35.17 -48.62 -35.51
N GLU A 507 -34.55 -48.06 -34.46
CA GLU A 507 -34.86 -48.38 -33.07
C GLU A 507 -36.24 -47.86 -32.61
N ALA A 508 -36.60 -46.66 -33.07
CA ALA A 508 -37.89 -46.03 -32.78
C ALA A 508 -39.04 -46.78 -33.47
N VAL A 509 -38.86 -47.17 -34.74
CA VAL A 509 -39.82 -47.97 -35.50
C VAL A 509 -39.99 -49.36 -34.89
N GLN A 510 -38.90 -50.03 -34.53
CA GLN A 510 -38.95 -51.31 -33.81
C GLN A 510 -39.73 -51.21 -32.49
N TYR A 511 -39.57 -50.12 -31.75
CA TYR A 511 -40.35 -49.87 -30.54
C TYR A 511 -41.85 -49.74 -30.83
N LEU A 512 -42.23 -48.98 -31.85
CA LEU A 512 -43.64 -48.77 -32.22
C LEU A 512 -44.29 -50.06 -32.77
N GLU A 513 -43.59 -50.83 -33.62
CA GLU A 513 -44.08 -52.14 -34.07
C GLU A 513 -44.32 -53.08 -32.88
N LYS A 514 -43.42 -53.08 -31.90
CA LYS A 514 -43.60 -53.86 -30.66
C LYS A 514 -44.84 -53.43 -29.85
N GLN A 515 -45.21 -52.15 -29.84
CA GLN A 515 -46.46 -51.72 -29.19
C GLN A 515 -47.69 -52.10 -30.01
N LYS A 516 -47.60 -51.99 -31.34
CA LYS A 516 -48.66 -52.40 -32.28
C LYS A 516 -48.99 -53.89 -32.13
N ASP A 517 -47.95 -54.73 -32.04
CA ASP A 517 -48.09 -56.18 -31.81
C ASP A 517 -48.76 -56.50 -30.48
N LYS A 518 -48.50 -55.73 -29.41
CA LYS A 518 -49.18 -55.93 -28.12
C LYS A 518 -50.67 -55.65 -28.17
N ILE A 519 -51.10 -54.70 -29.02
CA ILE A 519 -52.51 -54.36 -29.23
C ILE A 519 -53.20 -55.43 -30.07
N LEU A 520 -52.58 -55.83 -31.18
CA LEU A 520 -53.14 -56.83 -32.11
C LEU A 520 -53.13 -58.26 -31.55
N ASN A 521 -52.14 -58.59 -30.71
CA ASN A 521 -51.98 -59.91 -30.08
C ASN A 521 -51.82 -59.81 -28.55
N PRO A 522 -52.91 -59.56 -27.80
CA PRO A 522 -52.87 -59.38 -26.33
C PRO A 522 -52.32 -60.60 -25.58
N LYS A 523 -52.36 -61.79 -26.19
CA LYS A 523 -51.94 -63.05 -25.56
C LYS A 523 -50.42 -63.23 -25.46
N SER A 524 -49.60 -62.43 -26.12
CA SER A 524 -48.12 -62.51 -25.98
C SER A 524 -47.58 -61.82 -24.73
N GLY A 525 -48.33 -60.90 -24.13
CA GLY A 525 -47.94 -60.21 -22.89
C GLY A 525 -48.10 -61.07 -21.62
N MET A 526 -48.89 -62.14 -21.67
CA MET A 526 -49.20 -62.98 -20.51
C MET A 526 -48.10 -64.01 -20.20
N ASP A 527 -47.22 -64.32 -21.17
CA ASP A 527 -46.16 -65.33 -20.97
C ASP A 527 -44.90 -64.77 -20.29
N MET A 528 -44.65 -63.45 -20.30
CA MET A 528 -43.55 -62.88 -19.51
C MET A 528 -43.87 -62.72 -18.01
N ILE A 529 -45.13 -62.52 -17.63
CA ILE A 529 -45.50 -62.39 -16.20
C ILE A 529 -45.43 -63.76 -15.49
N LYS A 530 -45.62 -64.88 -16.21
CA LYS A 530 -45.41 -66.23 -15.64
C LYS A 530 -43.94 -66.59 -15.42
N GLY A 531 -42.99 -65.89 -16.05
CA GLY A 531 -41.55 -66.14 -15.91
C GLY A 531 -40.92 -65.54 -14.65
N LEU A 532 -41.44 -64.41 -14.15
CA LEU A 532 -40.90 -63.73 -12.96
C LEU A 532 -41.38 -64.33 -11.63
N GLY A 533 -42.49 -65.08 -11.64
CA GLY A 533 -43.04 -65.75 -10.44
C GLY A 533 -42.29 -67.01 -9.98
N LYS A 534 -41.21 -67.43 -10.67
CA LYS A 534 -40.42 -68.62 -10.32
C LYS A 534 -39.06 -68.33 -9.66
N LEU A 535 -38.70 -67.06 -9.45
CA LEU A 535 -37.41 -66.67 -8.86
C LEU A 535 -37.46 -66.20 -7.39
N PHE A 536 -38.64 -66.20 -6.75
CA PHE A 536 -38.79 -65.96 -5.32
C PHE A 536 -39.62 -67.05 -4.63
N LYS A 537 -39.05 -68.26 -4.51
CA LYS A 537 -39.43 -69.27 -3.50
C LYS A 537 -38.23 -70.13 -3.11
N LYS A 538 -37.30 -69.55 -2.35
CA LYS A 538 -36.87 -70.01 -1.01
C LYS A 538 -35.78 -69.10 -0.49
#